data_AF-A0A6L9XTE4-F1
#
_entry.id   AF-A0A6L9XTE4-F1
#
_cell.length_a   1.000
_cell.length_b   1.000
_cell.length_c   1.000
_cell.angle_alpha   90.00
_cell.angle_beta   90.00
_cell.angle_gamma   90.00
#
_symmetry.space_group_name_H-M   'P 1'
#
loop_
_entity.id
_entity.type
_entity.pdbx_description
1 polymer ?
#
loop_
_entity_poly.entity_id
_entity_poly.type
_entity_poly.pdbx_seq_one_letter_code
_entity_poly.pdbx_strand_id
1 'polypeptide(L)' 'MHEIVQDGAKSGELKPETDVDLLHELLFGPLYHRLLFTGGDLEESLEERIVDCVLPAFLLTS' A
#
# COMPACT_ATOMS: atom_id res chain seq x y z
N MET A 1 4.47 0.05 10.07
CA MET A 1 3.55 0.59 9.06
C MET A 1 2.72 1.73 9.63
N HIS A 2 1.99 1.53 10.73
CA HIS A 2 1.08 2.55 11.25
C HIS A 2 1.76 3.91 11.53
N GLU A 3 2.92 3.91 12.17
CA GLU A 3 3.70 5.13 12.41
C GLU A 3 4.16 5.83 11.12
N ILE A 4 4.63 5.06 10.12
CA ILE A 4 5.09 5.60 8.83
C ILE A 4 3.96 6.29 8.08
N VAL A 5 2.78 5.66 8.04
CA VAL A 5 1.59 6.23 7.38
C VAL A 5 1.09 7.47 8.14
N GLN A 6 1.10 7.43 9.48
CA GLN A 6 0.77 8.60 10.28
C GLN A 6 1.73 9.77 10.04
N ASP A 7 3.02 9.50 9.90
CA ASP A 7 4.02 10.53 9.63
C ASP A 7 3.87 11.11 8.21
N GLY A 8 3.58 10.27 7.20
CA GLY A 8 3.23 10.74 5.85
C GLY A 8 1.93 11.55 5.79
N ALA A 9 0.94 11.23 6.63
CA ALA A 9 -0.26 12.06 6.77
C ALA A 9 0.04 13.40 7.47
N LYS A 10 0.89 13.41 8.49
CA LYS A 10 1.34 14.66 9.16
C LYS A 10 2.19 15.54 8.25
N SER A 11 2.99 14.96 7.36
CA SER A 11 3.82 15.71 6.40
C SER A 11 3.00 16.25 5.22
N GLY A 12 1.73 15.86 5.09
CA GLY A 12 0.83 16.27 4.01
C GLY A 12 1.01 15.49 2.71
N GLU A 13 1.75 14.39 2.73
CA GLU A 13 1.94 13.50 1.58
C GLU A 13 0.72 12.59 1.37
N LEU A 14 0.08 12.18 2.47
CA LEU A 14 -1.14 11.37 2.46
C LEU A 14 -2.36 12.20 2.82
N LYS A 15 -3.52 11.77 2.30
CA LYS A 15 -4.83 12.30 2.69
C LYS A 15 -5.04 12.19 4.21
N PRO A 16 -5.50 13.24 4.91
CA PRO A 16 -5.77 13.20 6.35
C PRO A 16 -6.75 12.10 6.77
N GLU A 17 -7.67 11.75 5.87
CA GLU A 17 -8.66 10.69 6.02
C GLU A 17 -8.15 9.29 5.66
N THR A 18 -6.85 9.13 5.39
CA THR A 18 -6.26 7.83 5.07
C THR A 18 -6.52 6.83 6.19
N ASP A 19 -7.30 5.80 5.87
CA ASP A 19 -7.43 4.60 6.70
C ASP A 19 -6.15 3.77 6.55
N VAL A 20 -5.35 3.78 7.61
CA VAL A 20 -4.05 3.11 7.67
C VAL A 20 -4.17 1.59 7.56
N ASP A 21 -5.24 1.03 8.13
CA ASP A 21 -5.45 -0.42 8.13
C ASP A 21 -5.89 -0.86 6.73
N LEU A 22 -6.75 -0.09 6.07
CA LEU A 22 -7.12 -0.33 4.68
C LEU A 22 -5.92 -0.22 3.72
N LEU A 23 -5.07 0.81 3.87
CA LEU A 23 -3.86 0.95 3.07
C LEU A 23 -2.94 -0.27 3.26
N HIS A 24 -2.78 -0.73 4.50
CA HIS A 24 -2.01 -1.92 4.81
C HIS A 24 -2.63 -3.18 4.17
N GLU A 25 -3.94 -3.38 4.27
CA GLU A 25 -4.62 -4.51 3.62
C GLU A 25 -4.42 -4.52 2.10
N LEU A 26 -4.47 -3.36 1.44
CA LEU A 26 -4.31 -3.27 -0.01
C LEU A 26 -2.87 -3.45 -0.49
N LEU A 27 -1.88 -3.04 0.31
CA LEU A 27 -0.46 -3.27 -0.02
C LEU A 27 -0.05 -4.74 0.15
N PHE A 28 -0.55 -5.41 1.20
CA PHE A 28 -0.12 -6.77 1.54
C PHE A 28 -1.06 -7.86 1.04
N GLY A 29 -2.34 -7.56 0.87
CA GLY A 29 -3.37 -8.50 0.41
C GLY A 29 -2.99 -9.20 -0.90
N PRO A 30 -2.59 -8.48 -1.97
CA PRO A 30 -2.19 -9.10 -3.23
C PRO A 30 -0.94 -9.99 -3.11
N LEU A 31 0.02 -9.63 -2.24
CA LEU A 31 1.21 -10.45 -1.97
C LEU A 31 0.82 -11.77 -1.30
N TYR A 32 0.01 -11.70 -0.22
CA TYR A 32 -0.47 -12.89 0.47
C TYR A 32 -1.38 -13.73 -0.40
N HIS A 33 -2.23 -13.10 -1.21
CA HIS A 33 -3.07 -13.80 -2.18
C HIS A 33 -2.23 -14.61 -3.17
N ARG A 34 -1.17 -14.00 -3.72
CA ARG A 34 -0.26 -14.66 -4.66
C ARG A 34 0.48 -15.83 -4.01
N LEU A 35 1.05 -15.60 -2.83
CA LEU A 35 1.84 -16.58 -2.09
C LEU A 35 1.01 -17.78 -1.64
N LEU A 36 -0.19 -17.54 -1.09
CA LEU A 36 -0.98 -18.56 -0.41
C LEU A 36 -1.98 -19.27 -1.31
N PHE A 37 -2.50 -18.61 -2.35
CA PHE A 37 -3.64 -19.14 -3.11
C PHE A 37 -3.33 -19.39 -4.59
N THR A 38 -2.49 -18.58 -5.23
CA THR A 38 -2.18 -18.79 -6.65
C THR A 38 -0.86 -19.51 -6.87
N GLY A 39 0.02 -19.57 -5.86
CA GLY A 39 1.35 -20.18 -5.94
C GLY A 39 2.23 -19.53 -7.01
N GLY A 40 1.95 -18.28 -7.37
CA GLY A 40 2.71 -17.59 -8.42
C GLY A 40 3.95 -16.95 -7.84
N ASP A 41 4.99 -16.81 -8.67
CA ASP A 41 6.25 -16.24 -8.21
C ASP A 41 6.07 -14.80 -7.69
N LEU A 42 6.76 -14.51 -6.58
CA LEU A 42 6.98 -13.15 -6.10
C LEU A 42 8.16 -12.60 -6.91
N GLU A 43 7.89 -12.20 -8.15
CA GLU A 43 8.86 -11.49 -8.98
C GLU A 43 9.30 -10.20 -8.26
N GLU A 44 10.57 -9.80 -8.37
CA GLU A 44 11.18 -8.60 -7.74
C GLU A 44 10.49 -7.26 -8.09
N SER A 45 9.44 -7.26 -8.91
CA SER A 45 8.69 -6.05 -9.29
C SER A 45 7.23 -6.05 -8.81
N LEU A 46 6.78 -7.13 -8.16
CA LEU A 46 5.38 -7.24 -7.76
C LEU A 46 5.04 -6.20 -6.70
N GLU A 47 5.94 -5.97 -5.75
CA GLU A 47 5.84 -4.95 -4.71
C GLU A 47 5.74 -3.54 -5.30
N GLU A 48 6.60 -3.18 -6.25
CA GLU A 48 6.59 -1.86 -6.90
C GLU A 48 5.27 -1.62 -7.62
N ARG A 49 4.82 -2.62 -8.39
CA ARG A 49 3.55 -2.55 -9.11
C ARG A 49 2.36 -2.41 -8.18
N ILE A 50 2.38 -3.07 -7.02
CA ILE A 50 1.32 -2.94 -6.02
C ILE A 50 1.34 -1.53 -5.44
N VAL A 51 2.51 -1.00 -5.07
CA VAL A 51 2.66 0.37 -4.57
C VAL A 51 2.16 1.38 -5.60
N ASP A 52 2.57 1.26 -6.86
CA ASP A 52 2.15 2.14 -7.96
C ASP A 52 0.63 2.09 -8.23
N CYS A 53 -0.01 0.96 -7.95
CA CYS A 53 -1.45 0.80 -8.11
C CYS A 53 -2.25 1.33 -6.91
N VAL A 54 -1.74 1.13 -5.69
CA VAL A 54 -2.46 1.42 -4.45
C VAL A 54 -2.20 2.85 -4.00
N LEU A 55 -0.93 3.27 -3.91
CA LEU A 55 -0.54 4.50 -3.25
C LEU A 55 -1.17 5.76 -3.87
N PRO A 56 -1.33 5.92 -5.21
CA PRO A 56 -1.97 7.10 -5.78
C PRO A 56 -3.39 7.37 -5.29
N ALA A 57 -4.14 6.35 -4.85
CA ALA A 57 -5.47 6.53 -4.29
C ALA A 57 -5.45 7.25 -2.93
N PHE A 58 -4.33 7.24 -2.22
CA PHE A 58 -4.15 7.77 -0.86
C PHE A 58 -3.31 9.05 -0.81
N LEU A 59 -2.56 9.36 -1.88
CA LEU A 59 -1.76 10.57 -1.96
C LEU A 59 -2.65 11.82 -1.97
N LEU A 60 -2.21 12.85 -1.24
CA LEU A 60 -2.79 14.18 -1.34
C LEU A 60 -2.37 14.75 -2.70
N THR A 61 -3.29 14.77 -3.68
CA THR A 61 -3.01 15.35 -4.99
C THR A 61 -2.83 16.85 -4.82
N SER A 62 -1.63 17.38 -5.10
CA SER A 62 -1.43 18.84 -5.23
C SER A 62 -2.15 19.41 -6.44
#